data_AF-A0A958IFX7-F1
#
_entry.id   AF-A0A958IFX7-F1
#
_cell.length_a   1.000
_cell.length_b   1.000
_cell.length_c   1.000
_cell.angle_alpha   90.00
_cell.angle_beta   90.00
_cell.angle_gamma   90.00
#
_symmetry.space_group_name_H-M   'P 1'
#
loop_
_entity.id
_entity.type
_entity.pdbx_description
1 polymer ?
#
loop_
_entity_poly.entity_id
_entity_poly.type
_entity_poly.pdbx_seq_one_letter_code
_entity_poly.pdbx_strand_id
1 'polypeptide(L)'
;MPELTNKKKRNIQKVIGLSSLWFFFGFIYTLIEQGILADLDYYPATGNPYDFATFVIYVPIASFILGLIQNSVEVFYLSQRFHNYSFAA
;
A
#
# COMPACT_ATOMS: atom_id res chain seq x y z
N MET A 1 14.71 23.43 14.31
CA MET A 1 13.91 22.28 13.87
C MET A 1 13.99 21.23 14.98
N PRO A 2 12.88 20.75 15.56
CA PRO A 2 12.98 19.73 16.60
C PRO A 2 13.60 18.46 16.01
N GLU A 3 14.70 17.99 16.62
CA GLU A 3 15.38 16.79 16.15
C GLU A 3 14.46 15.57 16.25
N LEU A 4 14.35 14.83 15.15
CA LEU A 4 13.58 13.60 15.13
C LEU A 4 14.31 12.55 15.98
N THR A 5 13.71 12.13 17.09
CA THR A 5 14.28 11.06 17.93
C THR A 5 14.59 9.82 17.07
N ASN A 6 15.75 9.18 17.27
CA ASN A 6 16.19 8.00 16.50
C ASN A 6 15.11 6.89 16.39
N LYS A 7 14.29 6.71 17.44
CA LYS A 7 13.14 5.80 17.44
C LYS A 7 12.07 6.17 16.40
N LYS A 8 11.72 7.46 16.30
CA LYS A 8 10.74 7.96 15.31
C LYS A 8 11.27 7.80 13.89
N LYS A 9 12.55 8.10 13.66
CA LYS A 9 13.20 7.93 12.35
C LYS A 9 13.14 6.47 11.88
N ARG A 10 13.48 5.52 12.75
CA ARG A 10 13.38 4.08 12.47
C ARG A 10 11.95 3.64 12.16
N ASN A 11 10.97 4.14 12.90
CA ASN A 11 9.56 3.81 12.66
C ASN A 11 9.08 4.33 11.30
N ILE A 12 9.44 5.57 10.93
CA ILE A 12 9.13 6.12 9.60
C ILE A 12 9.77 5.27 8.49
N GLN A 13 11.02 4.86 8.65
CA GLN A 13 11.69 3.97 7.68
C GLN A 13 10.97 2.63 7.52
N LYS A 14 10.47 2.04 8.62
CA LYS A 14 9.65 0.82 8.57
C LYS A 14 8.36 1.03 7.81
N VAL A 15 7.63 2.11 8.11
CA VAL A 15 6.37 2.45 7.43
C VAL A 15 6.61 2.62 5.93
N ILE A 16 7.59 3.44 5.54
CA ILE A 16 7.91 3.69 4.13
C ILE A 16 8.32 2.39 3.43
N GLY A 17 9.22 1.61 4.03
CA GLY A 17 9.70 0.36 3.44
C GLY A 17 8.58 -0.67 3.22
N LEU A 18 7.68 -0.82 4.19
CA LEU A 18 6.51 -1.69 4.06
C LEU A 18 5.52 -1.15 3.02
N SER A 19 5.31 0.16 2.96
CA SER A 19 4.43 0.76 1.95
C SER A 19 5.01 0.64 0.53
N SER A 20 6.33 0.61 0.36
CA SER A 20 6.94 0.34 -0.95
C SER A 20 6.56 -1.03 -1.52
N LEU A 21 6.28 -2.03 -0.66
CA LEU A 21 5.72 -3.30 -1.12
C LEU A 21 4.30 -3.13 -1.69
N TRP A 22 3.47 -2.31 -1.06
CA TRP A 22 2.13 -1.99 -1.57
C TRP A 22 2.19 -1.31 -2.93
N PHE A 23 3.15 -0.40 -3.15
CA PHE A 23 3.39 0.19 -4.46
C PHE A 23 3.74 -0.88 -5.49
N PHE A 24 4.70 -1.75 -5.17
CA PHE A 24 5.15 -2.81 -6.07
C PHE A 24 4.03 -3.78 -6.44
N PHE A 25 3.25 -4.24 -5.46
CA PHE A 25 2.11 -5.11 -5.72
C PHE A 25 0.95 -4.41 -6.42
N GLY A 26 0.72 -3.13 -6.14
CA GLY A 26 -0.24 -2.31 -6.90
C GLY A 26 0.15 -2.17 -8.37
N PHE A 27 1.46 -2.09 -8.67
CA PHE A 27 1.95 -2.11 -10.05
C PHE A 27 1.83 -3.48 -10.71
N ILE A 28 2.16 -4.56 -10.01
CA ILE A 28 1.93 -5.91 -10.52
C ILE A 28 0.44 -6.13 -10.81
N TYR A 29 -0.45 -5.66 -9.94
CA TYR A 29 -1.90 -5.77 -10.11
C TYR A 29 -2.38 -5.18 -11.43
N THR A 30 -1.89 -3.99 -11.82
CA THR A 30 -2.33 -3.35 -13.08
C THR A 30 -1.85 -4.13 -14.30
N LEU A 31 -0.66 -4.73 -14.24
CA LEU A 31 -0.18 -5.61 -15.32
C LEU A 31 -1.02 -6.87 -15.44
N ILE A 32 -1.44 -7.46 -14.31
CA ILE A 32 -2.33 -8.63 -14.29
C ILE A 32 -3.69 -8.24 -14.87
N GLU A 33 -4.25 -7.11 -14.46
CA GLU A 33 -5.54 -6.60 -14.93
C GLU A 33 -5.55 -6.37 -16.45
N GLN A 34 -4.53 -5.71 -16.98
CA GLN A 34 -4.33 -5.56 -18.42
C GLN A 34 -4.14 -6.90 -19.13
N GLY A 35 -3.41 -7.83 -18.52
CA GLY A 35 -3.21 -9.18 -19.07
C GLY A 35 -4.51 -9.99 -19.16
N ILE A 36 -5.46 -9.76 -18.25
CA ILE A 36 -6.78 -10.41 -18.26
C ILE A 36 -7.71 -9.73 -19.26
N LEU A 37 -7.69 -8.39 -19.35
CA LEU A 37 -8.54 -7.61 -20.26
C LEU A 37 -8.07 -7.68 -21.72
N ALA A 38 -6.78 -7.97 -21.96
CA ALA A 38 -6.17 -7.99 -23.28
C ALA A 38 -6.42 -6.68 -24.04
N ASP A 39 -7.19 -6.73 -25.14
CA ASP A 39 -7.48 -5.59 -26.00
C ASP A 39 -8.80 -4.86 -25.63
N LEU A 40 -9.45 -5.26 -24.53
CA LEU A 40 -10.69 -4.62 -24.08
C LEU A 40 -10.40 -3.29 -23.38
N ASP A 41 -11.08 -2.24 -23.82
CA ASP A 41 -11.13 -0.91 -23.21
C ASP A 41 -12.29 -0.75 -22.21
N TYR A 42 -12.88 -1.87 -21.79
CA TYR A 42 -13.96 -1.92 -20.80
C TYR A 42 -13.94 -3.22 -19.99
N TYR A 43 -14.49 -3.17 -18.78
CA TYR A 43 -14.70 -4.36 -17.96
C TYR A 43 -15.89 -5.19 -18.48
N PRO A 44 -15.70 -6.45 -18.87
CA PRO A 44 -16.76 -7.25 -19.50
C PRO A 44 -17.96 -7.54 -18.58
N ALA A 45 -17.74 -7.57 -17.27
CA ALA A 45 -18.79 -7.85 -16.29
C ALA A 45 -19.69 -6.64 -15.98
N THR A 46 -19.20 -5.41 -16.14
CA THR A 46 -19.90 -4.18 -15.73
C THR A 46 -20.15 -3.19 -16.87
N GLY A 47 -19.42 -3.32 -17.98
CA GLY A 47 -19.43 -2.36 -19.08
C GLY A 47 -18.72 -1.04 -18.76
N ASN A 48 -18.05 -0.93 -17.61
CA ASN A 48 -17.35 0.29 -17.23
C ASN A 48 -16.08 0.47 -18.10
N PRO A 49 -15.77 1.69 -18.55
CA PRO A 49 -14.57 1.95 -19.33
C PRO A 49 -13.31 1.67 -18.50
N TYR A 50 -12.29 1.15 -19.16
CA TYR A 50 -10.98 0.84 -18.61
C TYR A 50 -9.91 1.59 -19.39
N ASP A 51 -9.07 2.34 -18.68
CA ASP A 51 -7.92 3.03 -19.26
C ASP A 51 -6.64 2.61 -18.53
N PHE A 52 -5.89 1.69 -19.15
CA PHE A 52 -4.65 1.18 -18.60
C PHE A 52 -3.62 2.27 -18.31
N ALA A 53 -3.50 3.29 -19.18
CA ALA A 53 -2.49 4.34 -19.03
C ALA A 53 -2.74 5.17 -17.77
N THR A 54 -4.01 5.37 -17.42
CA THR A 54 -4.40 5.96 -16.14
C THR A 54 -4.16 4.96 -15.01
N PHE A 55 -4.69 3.75 -15.10
CA PHE A 55 -4.66 2.79 -13.98
C PHE A 55 -3.24 2.38 -13.57
N VAL A 56 -2.31 2.20 -14.52
CA VAL A 56 -0.90 1.84 -14.25
C VAL A 56 -0.17 2.87 -13.39
N ILE A 57 -0.64 4.13 -13.35
CA ILE A 57 -0.07 5.20 -12.53
C ILE A 57 -0.85 5.35 -11.23
N TYR A 58 -2.19 5.46 -11.32
CA TYR A 58 -3.02 5.77 -10.15
C TYR A 58 -3.12 4.63 -9.15
N VAL A 59 -3.23 3.37 -9.61
CA VAL A 59 -3.40 2.22 -8.71
C VAL A 59 -2.17 1.98 -7.83
N PRO A 60 -0.92 2.01 -8.33
CA PRO A 60 0.26 1.87 -7.48
C PRO A 60 0.40 3.01 -6.46
N ILE A 61 0.10 4.25 -6.86
CA ILE A 61 0.15 5.42 -5.97
C ILE A 61 -0.92 5.31 -4.89
N ALA A 62 -2.16 4.97 -5.25
CA ALA A 62 -3.24 4.76 -4.29
C ALA A 62 -2.91 3.62 -3.33
N SER A 63 -2.36 2.51 -3.83
CA SER A 63 -1.90 1.38 -3.03
C SER A 63 -0.80 1.79 -2.06
N PHE A 64 0.16 2.61 -2.50
CA PHE A 64 1.21 3.16 -1.63
C PHE A 64 0.63 4.03 -0.51
N ILE A 65 -0.33 4.91 -0.83
CA ILE A 65 -0.99 5.77 0.15
C ILE A 65 -1.76 4.92 1.18
N LEU A 66 -2.53 3.93 0.73
CA LEU A 66 -3.22 2.99 1.61
C LEU A 66 -2.24 2.21 2.49
N GLY A 67 -1.14 1.73 1.91
CA GLY A 67 -0.04 1.12 2.65
C GLY A 67 0.52 2.07 3.71
N LEU A 68 0.77 3.34 3.39
CA LEU A 68 1.25 4.33 4.37
C LEU A 68 0.27 4.48 5.54
N ILE A 69 -1.04 4.55 5.26
CA ILE A 69 -2.08 4.65 6.29
C ILE A 69 -2.07 3.38 7.17
N GLN A 70 -2.19 2.20 6.55
CA GLN A 70 -2.24 0.93 7.26
C GLN A 70 -0.98 0.70 8.11
N ASN A 71 0.20 0.84 7.50
CA ASN A 71 1.48 0.61 8.18
C ASN A 71 1.74 1.66 9.27
N SER A 72 1.23 2.89 9.12
CA SER A 72 1.30 3.89 10.19
C SER A 72 0.47 3.49 11.40
N VAL A 73 -0.76 3.01 11.20
CA VAL A 73 -1.61 2.48 12.29
C VAL A 73 -0.90 1.30 12.96
N GLU A 74 -0.33 0.39 12.19
CA GLU A 74 0.38 -0.77 12.73
C GLU A 74 1.61 -0.36 13.56
N VAL A 75 2.50 0.45 13.00
CA VAL A 75 3.79 0.79 13.60
C VAL A 75 3.62 1.76 14.78
N PHE A 76 2.69 2.72 14.71
CA PHE A 76 2.55 3.73 15.76
C PHE A 76 1.51 3.38 16.81
N TYR A 77 0.44 2.66 16.47
CA TYR A 77 -0.64 2.37 17.41
C TYR A 77 -0.64 0.91 17.87
N LEU A 78 -0.74 -0.04 16.94
CA LEU A 78 -0.87 -1.46 17.30
C LEU A 78 0.40 -2.00 17.95
N SER A 79 1.59 -1.62 17.47
CA SER A 79 2.86 -2.06 18.06
C SER A 79 2.99 -1.67 19.53
N GLN A 80 2.51 -0.47 19.91
CA GLN A 80 2.52 -0.02 21.30
C GLN A 80 1.47 -0.76 22.13
N ARG A 81 0.28 -1.00 21.55
CA ARG A 81 -0.79 -1.70 22.23
C ARG A 81 -0.43 -3.15 22.52
N PHE A 82 0.10 -3.88 21.55
CA PHE A 82 0.44 -5.31 21.68
C PHE A 82 1.74 -5.58 22.43
N HIS A 83 2.63 -4.61 22.59
CA HIS A 83 3.82 -4.77 23.43
C HIS A 83 3.48 -5.04 24.91
N ASN A 84 2.27 -4.68 25.34
CA ASN A 84 1.79 -4.89 26.71
C ASN A 84 0.93 -6.16 26.87
N TYR A 85 0.72 -6.93 25.79
CA TYR A 85 0.01 -8.21 25.85
C TYR A 85 1.01 -9.36 25.78
N SER A 86 1.02 -10.21 26.81
CA SER A 86 1.67 -11.52 26.72
C SER A 86 0.71 -12.48 26.03
N PHE A 87 1.12 -13.05 24.90
CA PHE A 87 0.37 -14.09 24.19
C PHE A 87 0.59 -15.49 24.77
N ALA A 88 1.25 -15.58 25.94
CA ALA A 88 1.36 -16.84 26.67
C ALA A 88 0.00 -17.14 27.36
N ALA A 89 -0.77 -18.02 26.73
CA ALA A 89 -1.84 -18.79 27.37
C ALA A 89 -1.25 -20.07 27.97
#